data_AF-A0A9P3EEW5-F1
#
_entry.id   AF-A0A9P3EEW5-F1
#
_cell.length_a   1.000
_cell.length_b   1.000
_cell.length_c   1.000
_cell.angle_alpha   90.00
_cell.angle_beta   90.00
_cell.angle_gamma   90.00
#
_symmetry.space_group_name_H-M   'P 1'
#
loop_
_entity.id
_entity.type
_entity.pdbx_description
1 polymer ?
#
loop_
_entity_poly.entity_id
_entity_poly.type
_entity_poly.pdbx_seq_one_letter_code
_entity_poly.pdbx_strand_id
1 'polypeptide(L)'
;MPLHVPRIGVNEAKAYLVLLLLEREARNGMFPPEKFDQAKVDIPRRLARSWLGETITSAFLHDLVGTDTRLQQLMDLAEGLATLMFKSSNISANPRLMKRFLNTVFLRESLAEPQGITLDIPSLAKWHLLERYNEDLAKALSGMVSSDNDGEIRELLGAETIAAHGGDLPTPFSNDSFVIEWLQLAPPLGGQDLRPLLHLSRDTATRDFGDDNMTPASRELRDVLKVATSSNDQLTQAIKLVDANQAQLAMEKAWKGTASSRTWKSKDELIMLIEPCKVYPALGKRAAALIRLAPAKMLGPGFIPLLGAELWSHETLTMWLDDPSVGKPTKNAITAALKSAPRPAQRNGI
;
A
#
# COMPACT_ATOMS: atom_id res chain seq x y z
N MET A 1 -28.50 -5.64 -14.07
CA MET A 1 -27.22 -6.38 -14.18
C MET A 1 -26.09 -5.42 -13.84
N PRO A 2 -25.38 -5.55 -12.70
CA PRO A 2 -24.22 -4.71 -12.42
C PRO A 2 -23.02 -5.16 -13.27
N LEU A 3 -22.49 -4.24 -14.09
CA LEU A 3 -21.26 -4.45 -14.88
C LEU A 3 -20.06 -4.47 -13.94
N HIS A 4 -19.41 -5.62 -13.80
CA HIS A 4 -18.17 -5.77 -13.04
C HIS A 4 -17.01 -5.32 -13.93
N VAL A 5 -16.39 -4.17 -13.63
CA VAL A 5 -15.18 -3.74 -14.33
C VAL A 5 -14.04 -4.70 -13.95
N PRO A 6 -13.35 -5.35 -14.91
CA PRO A 6 -12.26 -6.27 -14.61
C PRO A 6 -11.09 -5.55 -13.92
N ARG A 7 -10.33 -6.28 -13.11
CA ARG A 7 -9.11 -5.74 -12.50
C ARG A 7 -8.08 -5.47 -13.60
N ILE A 8 -7.48 -4.30 -13.55
CA ILE A 8 -6.46 -3.82 -14.49
C ILE A 8 -5.21 -4.68 -14.35
N GLY A 9 -4.65 -5.15 -15.46
CA GLY A 9 -3.37 -5.84 -15.49
C GLY A 9 -2.20 -4.87 -15.54
N VAL A 10 -0.97 -5.39 -15.56
CA VAL A 10 0.24 -4.57 -15.62
C VAL A 10 0.25 -3.67 -16.88
N ASN A 11 -0.21 -4.17 -18.03
CA ASN A 11 -0.23 -3.40 -19.27
C ASN A 11 -1.24 -2.25 -19.22
N GLU A 12 -2.42 -2.48 -18.65
CA GLU A 12 -3.42 -1.43 -18.46
C GLU A 12 -2.94 -0.38 -17.43
N ALA A 13 -2.21 -0.80 -16.40
CA ALA A 13 -1.57 0.12 -15.45
C ALA A 13 -0.51 0.99 -16.11
N LYS A 14 0.37 0.39 -16.93
CA LYS A 14 1.37 1.10 -17.74
C LYS A 14 0.70 2.14 -18.64
N ALA A 15 -0.28 1.71 -19.44
CA ALA A 15 -1.03 2.58 -20.33
C ALA A 15 -1.70 3.75 -19.59
N TYR A 16 -2.28 3.49 -18.42
CA TYR A 16 -2.91 4.52 -17.62
C TYR A 16 -1.92 5.57 -17.09
N LEU A 17 -0.78 5.13 -16.54
CA LEU A 17 0.27 6.04 -16.05
C LEU A 17 0.88 6.87 -17.18
N VAL A 18 1.13 6.26 -18.34
CA VAL A 18 1.61 6.94 -19.55
C VAL A 18 0.64 8.05 -19.96
N LEU A 19 -0.65 7.75 -20.06
CA LEU A 19 -1.65 8.75 -20.46
C LEU A 19 -1.74 9.91 -19.47
N LEU A 20 -1.60 9.66 -18.17
CA LEU A 20 -1.58 10.73 -17.16
C LEU A 20 -0.34 11.62 -17.26
N LEU A 21 0.83 11.03 -17.50
CA LEU A 21 2.05 11.79 -17.72
C LEU A 21 1.95 12.64 -18.98
N LEU A 22 1.54 12.05 -20.11
CA LEU A 22 1.37 12.79 -21.37
C LEU A 22 0.27 13.86 -21.27
N GLU A 23 -0.80 13.62 -20.52
CA GLU A 23 -1.84 14.63 -20.24
C GLU A 23 -1.23 15.84 -19.54
N ARG A 24 -0.37 15.61 -18.54
CA ARG A 24 0.33 16.69 -17.84
C ARG A 24 1.26 17.45 -18.78
N GLU A 25 2.06 16.75 -19.56
CA GLU A 25 3.01 17.36 -20.50
C GLU A 25 2.31 18.18 -21.58
N ALA A 26 1.15 17.70 -22.06
CA ALA A 26 0.33 18.44 -23.01
C ALA A 26 -0.24 19.73 -22.41
N ARG A 27 -0.73 19.68 -21.16
CA ARG A 27 -1.22 20.86 -20.44
C ARG A 27 -0.12 21.90 -20.19
N ASN A 28 1.10 21.43 -19.98
CA ASN A 28 2.27 22.29 -19.76
C ASN A 28 2.90 22.80 -21.08
N GLY A 29 2.34 22.43 -22.25
CA GLY A 29 2.87 22.83 -23.56
C GLY A 29 4.14 22.08 -23.98
N MET A 30 4.53 21.04 -23.24
CA MET A 30 5.75 20.26 -23.45
C MET A 30 5.51 18.98 -24.27
N PHE A 31 4.24 18.70 -24.62
CA PHE A 31 3.87 17.63 -25.54
C PHE A 31 2.75 18.13 -26.49
N PRO A 32 2.85 17.96 -27.82
CA PRO A 32 1.84 18.48 -28.74
C PRO A 32 0.44 17.89 -28.47
N PRO A 33 -0.61 18.73 -28.34
CA PRO A 33 -1.98 18.25 -28.07
C PRO A 33 -2.48 17.23 -29.10
N GLU A 34 -2.11 17.38 -30.37
CA GLU A 34 -2.50 16.46 -31.44
C GLU A 34 -1.85 15.08 -31.25
N LYS A 35 -0.59 15.03 -30.80
CA LYS A 35 0.08 13.77 -30.45
C LYS A 35 -0.55 13.13 -29.23
N PHE A 36 -1.03 13.92 -28.26
CA PHE A 36 -1.75 13.39 -27.10
C PHE A 36 -3.11 12.81 -27.46
N ASP A 37 -3.89 13.48 -28.31
CA ASP A 37 -5.15 12.93 -28.80
C ASP A 37 -4.93 11.66 -29.63
N GLN A 38 -3.85 11.59 -30.41
CA GLN A 38 -3.44 10.36 -31.09
C GLN A 38 -3.06 9.25 -30.10
N ALA A 39 -2.30 9.56 -29.04
CA ALA A 39 -1.95 8.60 -27.98
C ALA A 39 -3.18 8.01 -27.28
N LYS A 40 -4.22 8.82 -27.03
CA LYS A 40 -5.50 8.38 -26.45
C LYS A 40 -6.25 7.38 -27.34
N VAL A 41 -5.93 7.32 -28.62
CA VAL A 41 -6.51 6.35 -29.56
C VAL A 41 -5.60 5.13 -29.71
N ASP A 42 -4.30 5.34 -29.87
CA ASP A 42 -3.35 4.26 -30.17
C ASP A 42 -3.10 3.33 -28.98
N ILE A 43 -3.01 3.88 -27.77
CA ILE A 43 -2.78 3.08 -26.55
C ILE A 43 -3.95 2.10 -26.30
N PRO A 44 -5.24 2.53 -26.27
CA PRO A 44 -6.36 1.60 -26.13
C PRO A 44 -6.46 0.60 -27.29
N ARG A 45 -6.15 1.02 -28.54
CA ARG A 45 -6.14 0.11 -29.70
C ARG A 45 -5.10 -0.99 -29.53
N ARG A 46 -3.91 -0.66 -29.05
CA ARG A 46 -2.83 -1.61 -28.74
C ARG A 46 -3.24 -2.56 -27.62
N LEU A 47 -3.81 -2.03 -26.53
CA LEU A 47 -4.32 -2.85 -25.41
C LEU A 47 -5.40 -3.84 -25.85
N ALA A 48 -6.32 -3.43 -26.73
CA ALA A 48 -7.36 -4.30 -27.27
C ALA A 48 -6.81 -5.48 -28.11
N ARG A 49 -5.57 -5.36 -28.60
CA ARG A 49 -4.84 -6.39 -29.35
C ARG A 49 -3.86 -7.18 -28.48
N SER A 50 -3.91 -7.03 -27.15
CA SER A 50 -3.00 -7.73 -26.24
C SER A 50 -3.08 -9.25 -26.28
N TRP A 51 -4.25 -9.80 -26.64
CA TRP A 51 -4.44 -11.23 -26.88
C TRP A 51 -3.71 -11.75 -28.13
N LEU A 52 -3.31 -10.87 -29.06
CA LEU A 52 -2.46 -11.20 -30.22
C LEU A 52 -0.96 -11.16 -29.88
N GLY A 53 -0.60 -10.93 -28.62
CA GLY A 53 0.79 -10.77 -28.17
C GLY A 53 1.32 -9.34 -28.25
N GLU A 54 0.50 -8.36 -28.66
CA GLU A 54 0.87 -6.95 -28.67
C GLU A 54 0.88 -6.38 -27.23
N THR A 55 2.01 -5.90 -26.74
CA THR A 55 2.10 -5.30 -25.39
C THR A 55 2.50 -3.83 -25.44
N ILE A 56 2.28 -3.12 -24.33
CA ILE A 56 2.80 -1.77 -24.14
C ILE A 56 4.27 -1.91 -23.74
N THR A 57 5.15 -1.89 -24.75
CA THR A 57 6.61 -2.01 -24.58
C THR A 57 7.26 -0.64 -24.50
N SER A 58 8.44 -0.55 -23.86
CA SER A 58 9.28 0.67 -23.87
C SER A 58 9.49 1.20 -25.30
N ALA A 59 9.78 0.33 -26.28
CA ALA A 59 9.93 0.71 -27.69
C ALA A 59 8.69 1.42 -28.26
N PHE A 60 7.49 0.89 -28.00
CA PHE A 60 6.24 1.53 -28.44
C PHE A 60 6.04 2.90 -27.77
N LEU A 61 6.37 3.01 -26.48
CA LEU A 61 6.23 4.26 -25.74
C LEU A 61 7.26 5.31 -26.18
N HIS A 62 8.48 4.90 -26.51
CA HIS A 62 9.52 5.77 -27.06
C HIS A 62 9.13 6.27 -28.45
N ASP A 63 8.59 5.42 -29.32
CA ASP A 63 8.08 5.82 -30.63
C ASP A 63 6.94 6.86 -30.51
N LEU A 64 6.08 6.72 -29.49
CA LEU A 64 4.97 7.64 -29.25
C LEU A 64 5.44 9.08 -28.91
N VAL A 65 6.54 9.19 -28.17
CA VAL A 65 7.08 10.49 -27.72
C VAL A 65 8.21 11.02 -28.62
N GLY A 66 8.80 10.17 -29.46
CA GLY A 66 9.89 10.50 -30.36
C GLY A 66 11.24 10.58 -29.63
N THR A 67 12.12 11.47 -30.08
CA THR A 67 13.51 11.60 -29.60
C THR A 67 13.67 12.52 -28.39
N ASP A 68 12.57 12.99 -27.78
CA ASP A 68 12.64 13.79 -26.57
C ASP A 68 13.05 12.90 -25.39
N THR A 69 14.29 13.05 -24.94
CA THR A 69 14.90 12.23 -23.89
C THR A 69 14.18 12.35 -22.56
N ARG A 70 13.63 13.53 -22.25
CA ARG A 70 12.87 13.77 -21.02
C ARG A 70 11.53 13.03 -21.07
N LEU A 71 10.83 13.06 -22.21
CA LEU A 71 9.61 12.27 -22.38
C LEU A 71 9.88 10.77 -22.35
N GLN A 72 10.99 10.30 -22.94
CA GLN A 72 11.41 8.90 -22.86
C GLN A 72 11.65 8.45 -21.42
N GLN A 73 12.34 9.26 -20.61
CA GLN A 73 12.53 9.00 -19.17
C GLN A 73 11.20 8.91 -18.41
N LEU A 74 10.20 9.73 -18.77
CA LEU A 74 8.86 9.62 -18.20
C LEU A 74 8.15 8.32 -18.60
N MET A 75 8.37 7.82 -19.82
CA MET A 75 7.83 6.53 -20.26
C MET A 75 8.46 5.37 -19.49
N ASP A 76 9.78 5.39 -19.31
CA ASP A 76 10.50 4.37 -18.54
C ASP A 76 10.09 4.39 -17.07
N LEU A 77 9.88 5.59 -16.50
CA LEU A 77 9.32 5.77 -15.17
C LEU A 77 7.93 5.13 -15.07
N ALA A 78 7.03 5.38 -16.03
CA ALA A 78 5.68 4.80 -16.02
C ALA A 78 5.72 3.27 -16.05
N GLU A 79 6.63 2.69 -16.83
CA GLU A 79 6.83 1.25 -16.91
C GLU A 79 7.34 0.65 -15.59
N GLY A 80 8.34 1.27 -14.97
CA GLY A 80 8.88 0.85 -13.68
C GLY A 80 7.84 0.98 -12.56
N LEU A 81 7.15 2.11 -12.49
CA LEU A 81 6.07 2.35 -11.52
C LEU A 81 4.94 1.34 -11.67
N ALA A 82 4.46 1.07 -12.90
CA ALA A 82 3.38 0.11 -13.11
C ALA A 82 3.72 -1.29 -12.58
N THR A 83 4.97 -1.72 -12.78
CA THR A 83 5.45 -3.03 -12.33
C THR A 83 5.46 -3.12 -10.81
N LEU A 84 6.07 -2.14 -10.14
CA LEU A 84 6.14 -2.06 -8.67
C LEU A 84 4.77 -1.90 -8.01
N MET A 85 3.90 -1.06 -8.59
CA MET A 85 2.55 -0.83 -8.09
C MET A 85 1.65 -2.06 -8.23
N PHE A 86 1.89 -2.95 -9.21
CA PHE A 86 1.10 -4.16 -9.40
C PHE A 86 1.57 -5.33 -8.52
N LYS A 87 2.88 -5.49 -8.31
CA LYS A 87 3.44 -6.62 -7.54
C LYS A 87 3.40 -6.41 -6.03
N SER A 88 3.34 -5.18 -5.55
CA SER A 88 3.26 -4.89 -4.12
C SER A 88 1.87 -5.24 -3.56
N SER A 89 1.83 -6.14 -2.57
CA SER A 89 0.62 -6.71 -1.97
C SER A 89 -0.35 -5.71 -1.32
N ASN A 90 0.03 -4.42 -1.25
CA ASN A 90 -0.77 -3.35 -0.66
C ASN A 90 -1.52 -2.46 -1.68
N ILE A 91 -1.29 -2.58 -3.00
CA ILE A 91 -2.06 -1.83 -4.02
C ILE A 91 -2.51 -2.77 -5.16
N SER A 92 -3.78 -3.17 -5.08
CA SER A 92 -4.53 -3.66 -6.24
C SER A 92 -4.53 -2.60 -7.33
N ALA A 93 -4.30 -2.99 -8.59
CA ALA A 93 -4.39 -2.17 -9.80
C ALA A 93 -5.63 -1.26 -9.87
N ASN A 94 -5.54 -0.10 -9.22
CA ASN A 94 -6.64 0.84 -9.01
C ASN A 94 -6.25 2.18 -9.65
N PRO A 95 -6.89 2.56 -10.78
CA PRO A 95 -6.60 3.80 -11.48
C PRO A 95 -6.64 5.04 -10.59
N ARG A 96 -7.57 5.07 -9.63
CA ARG A 96 -7.68 6.21 -8.71
C ARG A 96 -6.42 6.36 -7.86
N LEU A 97 -5.83 5.24 -7.43
CA LEU A 97 -4.59 5.25 -6.64
C LEU A 97 -3.39 5.65 -7.48
N MET A 98 -3.30 5.16 -8.72
CA MET A 98 -2.27 5.55 -9.68
C MET A 98 -2.31 7.05 -9.98
N LYS A 99 -3.51 7.60 -10.24
CA LYS A 99 -3.68 9.04 -10.47
C LYS A 99 -3.34 9.86 -9.24
N ARG A 100 -3.77 9.44 -8.06
CA ARG A 100 -3.44 10.15 -6.81
C ARG A 100 -1.95 10.14 -6.53
N PHE A 101 -1.28 9.00 -6.72
CA PHE A 101 0.18 8.90 -6.61
C PHE A 101 0.88 9.94 -7.49
N LEU A 102 0.55 9.98 -8.79
CA LEU A 102 1.14 10.96 -9.71
C LEU A 102 0.76 12.40 -9.35
N ASN A 103 -0.49 12.67 -8.98
CA ASN A 103 -0.91 14.00 -8.54
C ASN A 103 -0.14 14.48 -7.31
N THR A 104 0.19 13.60 -6.36
CA THR A 104 1.01 13.95 -5.19
C THR A 104 2.43 14.30 -5.61
N VAL A 105 3.02 13.53 -6.54
CA VAL A 105 4.32 13.86 -7.13
C VAL A 105 4.30 15.22 -7.80
N PHE A 106 3.27 15.51 -8.60
CA PHE A 106 3.12 16.80 -9.30
C PHE A 106 2.90 17.96 -8.34
N LEU A 107 2.13 17.76 -7.27
CA LEU A 107 1.94 18.77 -6.23
C LEU A 107 3.27 19.09 -5.54
N ARG A 108 4.05 18.08 -5.16
CA ARG A 108 5.37 18.28 -4.54
C ARG A 108 6.33 19.02 -5.45
N GLU A 109 6.35 18.69 -6.74
CA GLU A 109 7.14 19.41 -7.73
C GLU A 109 6.69 20.88 -7.85
N SER A 110 5.38 21.16 -7.90
CA SER A 110 4.88 22.55 -7.93
C SER A 110 5.17 23.36 -6.65
N LEU A 111 5.31 22.68 -5.50
CA LEU A 111 5.71 23.31 -4.24
C LEU A 111 7.22 23.55 -4.15
N ALA A 112 8.02 22.85 -4.96
CA ALA A 112 9.46 22.97 -5.01
C ALA A 112 9.89 24.25 -5.76
N GLU A 113 9.19 24.58 -6.85
CA GLU A 113 9.53 25.68 -7.75
C GLU A 113 9.63 27.05 -7.04
N PRO A 114 8.67 27.48 -6.20
CA PRO A 114 8.78 28.77 -5.48
C PRO A 114 9.91 28.81 -4.45
N GLN A 115 10.43 27.65 -4.04
CA GLN A 115 11.51 27.51 -3.05
C GLN A 115 12.89 27.44 -3.72
N GLY A 116 12.96 27.55 -5.05
CA GLY A 116 14.21 27.41 -5.80
C GLY A 116 14.76 25.98 -5.82
N ILE A 117 13.92 24.99 -5.49
CA ILE A 117 14.29 23.57 -5.51
C ILE A 117 13.93 23.00 -6.88
N THR A 118 14.95 22.58 -7.62
CA THR A 118 14.76 21.88 -8.91
C THR A 118 14.91 20.38 -8.69
N LEU A 119 13.82 19.64 -8.90
CA LEU A 119 13.80 18.19 -8.83
C LEU A 119 13.09 17.63 -10.05
N ASP A 120 13.64 16.55 -10.61
CA ASP A 120 12.98 15.84 -11.69
C ASP A 120 11.84 14.95 -11.15
N ILE A 121 10.78 14.82 -11.96
CA ILE A 121 9.60 14.00 -11.64
C ILE A 121 9.99 12.54 -11.33
N PRO A 122 10.89 11.88 -12.10
CA PRO A 122 11.35 10.54 -11.77
C PRO A 122 11.93 10.38 -10.36
N SER A 123 12.83 11.27 -9.92
CA SER A 123 13.41 11.23 -8.56
C SER A 123 12.34 11.38 -7.47
N LEU A 124 11.42 12.35 -7.64
CA LEU A 124 10.30 12.55 -6.72
C LEU A 124 9.36 11.33 -6.66
N ALA A 125 9.05 10.73 -7.82
CA ALA A 125 8.21 9.55 -7.89
C ALA A 125 8.86 8.33 -7.24
N LYS A 126 10.15 8.08 -7.51
CA LYS A 126 10.91 6.99 -6.89
C LYS A 126 10.95 7.14 -5.36
N TRP A 127 11.23 8.34 -4.86
CA TRP A 127 11.21 8.61 -3.42
C TRP A 127 9.81 8.44 -2.82
N HIS A 128 8.78 9.02 -3.45
CA HIS A 128 7.40 8.91 -2.98
C HIS A 128 6.89 7.46 -2.94
N LEU A 129 7.36 6.61 -3.87
CA LEU A 129 7.09 5.19 -3.86
C LEU A 129 7.66 4.53 -2.59
N LEU A 130 8.90 4.85 -2.21
CA LEU A 130 9.49 4.31 -0.99
C LEU A 130 8.67 4.68 0.24
N GLU A 131 8.33 5.96 0.40
CA GLU A 131 7.53 6.45 1.53
C GLU A 131 6.21 5.72 1.69
N ARG A 132 5.56 5.39 0.56
CA ARG A 132 4.23 4.80 0.54
C ARG A 132 4.24 3.29 0.82
N TYR A 133 5.30 2.60 0.39
CA TYR A 133 5.32 1.14 0.37
C TYR A 133 6.31 0.53 1.36
N ASN A 134 7.35 1.27 1.79
CA ASN A 134 8.28 0.87 2.83
C ASN A 134 8.67 2.09 3.70
N GLU A 135 7.74 2.49 4.57
CA GLU A 135 7.88 3.65 5.45
C GLU A 135 9.09 3.53 6.40
N ASP A 136 9.41 2.31 6.85
CA ASP A 136 10.52 2.06 7.77
C ASP A 136 11.87 2.30 7.07
N LEU A 137 12.02 1.80 5.83
CA LEU A 137 13.21 2.10 5.02
C LEU A 137 13.28 3.59 4.67
N ALA A 138 12.17 4.23 4.31
CA ALA A 138 12.13 5.67 4.06
C ALA A 138 12.61 6.49 5.28
N LYS A 139 12.18 6.12 6.50
CA LYS A 139 12.63 6.74 7.74
C LYS A 139 14.11 6.52 8.00
N ALA A 140 14.60 5.30 7.79
CA ALA A 140 16.01 4.97 7.95
C ALA A 140 16.88 5.83 7.04
N LEU A 141 16.54 5.90 5.74
CA LEU A 141 17.26 6.74 4.77
C LEU A 141 17.16 8.24 5.10
N SER A 142 15.97 8.71 5.52
CA SER A 142 15.80 10.11 5.94
C SER A 142 16.69 10.48 7.14
N GLY A 143 16.89 9.55 8.08
CA GLY A 143 17.79 9.71 9.21
C GLY A 143 19.27 9.77 8.80
N MET A 144 19.65 8.98 7.79
CA MET A 144 21.02 8.98 7.23
C MET A 144 21.34 10.32 6.58
N VAL A 145 20.47 10.86 5.71
CA VAL A 145 20.67 12.18 5.07
C VAL A 145 20.78 13.30 6.10
N SER A 146 20.00 13.22 7.19
CA SER A 146 20.03 14.22 8.27
C SER A 146 21.35 14.21 9.05
N SER A 147 22.12 13.13 8.95
CA SER A 147 23.40 12.94 9.64
C SER A 147 24.60 13.18 8.73
N ASP A 148 24.38 13.35 7.42
CA ASP A 148 25.40 13.59 6.41
C ASP A 148 25.46 15.09 6.04
N ASN A 149 26.66 15.62 5.77
CA ASN A 149 26.86 17.03 5.47
C ASN A 149 26.53 17.39 4.02
N ASP A 150 26.68 16.44 3.10
CA ASP A 150 26.52 16.63 1.66
C ASP A 150 25.15 16.14 1.18
N GLY A 151 24.45 15.36 2.00
CA GLY A 151 23.08 14.89 1.74
C GLY A 151 23.00 13.68 0.81
N GLU A 152 24.16 13.12 0.46
CA GLU A 152 24.30 11.86 -0.28
C GLU A 152 24.24 10.66 0.69
N ILE A 153 23.76 9.52 0.20
CA ILE A 153 23.77 8.27 0.99
C ILE A 153 24.60 7.22 0.24
N ARG A 154 25.85 7.05 0.65
CA ARG A 154 26.77 6.06 0.04
C ARG A 154 26.25 4.64 0.16
N GLU A 155 25.56 4.33 1.25
CA GLU A 155 24.91 3.06 1.50
C GLU A 155 23.78 2.81 0.48
N LEU A 156 23.02 3.84 0.11
CA LEU A 156 22.01 3.74 -0.94
C LEU A 156 22.66 3.50 -2.30
N LEU A 157 23.73 4.22 -2.62
CA LEU A 157 24.47 4.02 -3.87
C LEU A 157 25.03 2.59 -3.96
N GLY A 158 25.59 2.10 -2.86
CA GLY A 158 26.07 0.72 -2.74
C GLY A 158 24.95 -0.30 -2.93
N ALA A 159 23.80 -0.08 -2.29
CA ALA A 159 22.63 -0.95 -2.44
C ALA A 159 22.06 -0.95 -3.86
N GLU A 160 21.98 0.20 -4.52
CA GLU A 160 21.56 0.31 -5.93
C GLU A 160 22.50 -0.48 -6.85
N THR A 161 23.81 -0.39 -6.59
CA THR A 161 24.82 -1.16 -7.35
C THR A 161 24.69 -2.67 -7.10
N ILE A 162 24.51 -3.10 -5.85
CA ILE A 162 24.35 -4.52 -5.49
C ILE A 162 23.07 -5.09 -6.10
N ALA A 163 21.96 -4.35 -6.01
CA ALA A 163 20.67 -4.76 -6.58
C ALA A 163 20.75 -4.96 -8.10
N ALA A 164 21.50 -4.10 -8.81
CA ALA A 164 21.70 -4.24 -10.26
C ALA A 164 22.44 -5.53 -10.65
N HIS A 165 23.28 -6.07 -9.77
CA HIS A 165 24.07 -7.29 -10.01
C HIS A 165 23.52 -8.54 -9.32
N GLY A 166 22.38 -8.43 -8.61
CA GLY A 166 21.74 -9.56 -7.93
C GLY A 166 22.48 -10.08 -6.69
N GLY A 167 23.19 -9.20 -5.97
CA GLY A 167 23.86 -9.56 -4.71
C GLY A 167 22.95 -9.40 -3.48
N ASP A 168 23.45 -9.85 -2.32
CA ASP A 168 22.77 -9.67 -1.03
C ASP A 168 22.84 -8.23 -0.53
N LEU A 169 21.68 -7.66 -0.21
CA LEU A 169 21.56 -6.28 0.22
C LEU A 169 22.03 -6.07 1.68
N PRO A 170 22.78 -5.00 1.97
CA PRO A 170 23.19 -4.67 3.33
C PRO A 170 22.04 -4.06 4.14
N THR A 171 22.09 -4.16 5.47
CA THR A 171 21.15 -3.42 6.35
C THR A 171 21.28 -1.91 6.09
N PRO A 172 20.18 -1.13 5.99
CA PRO A 172 18.78 -1.45 6.34
C PRO A 172 17.94 -2.06 5.20
N PHE A 173 18.53 -2.34 4.04
CA PHE A 173 17.81 -2.86 2.88
C PHE A 173 17.52 -4.36 3.06
N SER A 174 16.27 -4.75 2.81
CA SER A 174 15.84 -6.15 2.82
C SER A 174 15.89 -6.76 1.43
N ASN A 175 16.16 -8.07 1.33
CA ASN A 175 16.13 -8.84 0.08
C ASN A 175 14.70 -9.17 -0.41
N ASP A 176 13.70 -8.36 -0.07
CA ASP A 176 12.36 -8.54 -0.60
C ASP A 176 12.23 -7.96 -2.02
N SER A 177 11.28 -8.51 -2.78
CA SER A 177 11.09 -8.16 -4.18
C SER A 177 10.81 -6.66 -4.40
N PHE A 178 10.18 -5.97 -3.44
CA PHE A 178 9.88 -4.55 -3.60
C PHE A 178 11.15 -3.71 -3.46
N VAL A 179 11.97 -3.97 -2.44
CA VAL A 179 13.22 -3.21 -2.21
C VAL A 179 14.20 -3.39 -3.35
N ILE A 180 14.37 -4.63 -3.84
CA ILE A 180 15.25 -4.91 -4.99
C ILE A 180 14.79 -4.16 -6.24
N GLU A 181 13.51 -4.27 -6.61
CA GLU A 181 12.96 -3.58 -7.79
C GLU A 181 12.98 -2.05 -7.63
N TRP A 182 12.77 -1.53 -6.42
CA TRP A 182 12.86 -0.09 -6.13
C TRP A 182 14.29 0.44 -6.30
N LEU A 183 15.30 -0.31 -5.82
CA LEU A 183 16.72 0.03 -6.01
C LEU A 183 17.11 0.04 -7.49
N GLN A 184 16.52 -0.86 -8.29
CA GLN A 184 16.73 -0.94 -9.75
C GLN A 184 15.97 0.12 -10.54
N LEU A 185 15.01 0.83 -9.93
CA LEU A 185 14.23 1.86 -10.60
C LEU A 185 15.13 3.08 -10.91
N ALA A 186 15.06 3.61 -12.13
CA ALA A 186 15.74 4.85 -12.49
C ALA A 186 14.97 6.09 -11.97
N PRO A 187 15.67 7.21 -11.67
CA PRO A 187 17.13 7.37 -11.62
C PRO A 187 17.72 6.82 -10.31
N PRO A 188 19.03 6.52 -10.28
CA PRO A 188 19.73 6.22 -9.02
C PRO A 188 19.71 7.45 -8.11
N LEU A 189 19.39 7.25 -6.84
CA LEU A 189 19.28 8.33 -5.85
C LEU A 189 20.52 8.44 -4.97
N GLY A 190 21.31 7.36 -4.81
CA GLY A 190 22.38 7.32 -3.80
C GLY A 190 23.51 8.34 -4.01
N GLY A 191 23.76 8.76 -5.25
CA GLY A 191 24.78 9.75 -5.61
C GLY A 191 24.24 11.18 -5.80
N GLN A 192 23.04 11.48 -5.31
CA GLN A 192 22.43 12.81 -5.38
C GLN A 192 22.24 13.39 -3.98
N ASP A 193 22.26 14.72 -3.86
CA ASP A 193 21.85 15.39 -2.64
C ASP A 193 20.33 15.20 -2.43
N LEU A 194 19.96 14.40 -1.43
CA LEU A 194 18.57 14.06 -1.14
C LEU A 194 17.87 15.07 -0.24
N ARG A 195 18.57 16.07 0.31
CA ARG A 195 17.96 17.07 1.21
C ARG A 195 16.77 17.79 0.57
N PRO A 196 16.78 18.18 -0.72
CA PRO A 196 15.63 18.81 -1.34
C PRO A 196 14.42 17.86 -1.45
N LEU A 197 14.65 16.57 -1.75
CA LEU A 197 13.61 15.54 -1.75
C LEU A 197 12.99 15.37 -0.34
N LEU A 198 13.83 15.33 0.69
CA LEU A 198 13.38 15.19 2.08
C LEU A 198 12.69 16.44 2.62
N HIS A 199 13.12 17.63 2.20
CA HIS A 199 12.47 18.88 2.58
C HIS A 199 11.00 18.89 2.16
N LEU A 200 10.73 18.48 0.91
CA LEU A 200 9.37 18.37 0.37
C LEU A 200 8.58 17.19 0.94
N SER A 201 9.27 16.15 1.40
CA SER A 201 8.67 15.03 2.14
C SER A 201 8.18 15.43 3.54
N ARG A 202 8.91 16.34 4.21
CA ARG A 202 8.64 16.75 5.60
C ARG A 202 7.45 17.69 5.73
N ASP A 203 7.09 18.40 4.67
CA ASP A 203 5.97 19.33 4.70
C ASP A 203 4.66 18.57 5.00
N THR A 204 4.14 18.80 6.21
CA THR A 204 3.14 17.98 6.91
C THR A 204 1.83 17.82 6.13
N ALA A 205 1.53 18.75 5.22
CA ALA A 205 0.40 18.65 4.30
C ALA A 205 0.50 17.44 3.34
N THR A 206 1.70 16.88 3.13
CA THR A 206 1.94 15.70 2.29
C THR A 206 2.30 14.41 3.05
N ARG A 207 2.48 14.45 4.38
CA ARG A 207 2.69 13.24 5.21
C ARG A 207 1.40 12.47 5.52
N ASP A 208 0.24 13.12 5.38
CA ASP A 208 -1.08 12.53 5.65
C ASP A 208 -1.50 11.44 4.63
N PHE A 209 -0.63 11.16 3.66
CA PHE A 209 -0.86 10.21 2.57
C PHE A 209 -0.50 8.76 2.91
N GLY A 210 0.02 8.47 4.11
CA GLY A 210 0.03 7.09 4.63
C GLY A 210 -1.39 6.50 4.73
N ASP A 211 -2.40 7.37 4.87
CA ASP A 211 -3.83 7.06 4.82
C ASP A 211 -4.46 7.42 3.46
N ASP A 212 -3.70 7.55 2.37
CA ASP A 212 -4.24 8.06 1.10
C ASP A 212 -5.41 7.24 0.54
N ASN A 213 -5.46 5.94 0.85
CA ASN A 213 -6.56 5.10 0.41
C ASN A 213 -7.85 5.36 1.20
N MET A 214 -7.78 6.13 2.28
CA MET A 214 -8.86 6.39 3.22
C MET A 214 -9.56 7.71 2.90
N THR A 215 -10.89 7.68 2.85
CA THR A 215 -11.71 8.89 2.88
C THR A 215 -11.59 9.60 4.23
N PRO A 216 -11.98 10.88 4.35
CA PRO A 216 -12.06 11.56 5.64
C PRO A 216 -12.85 10.75 6.69
N ALA A 217 -13.99 10.18 6.29
CA ALA A 217 -14.79 9.31 7.15
C ALA A 217 -14.07 8.00 7.54
N SER A 218 -13.25 7.43 6.65
CA SER A 218 -12.43 6.26 6.98
C SER A 218 -11.31 6.60 7.97
N ARG A 219 -10.70 7.79 7.86
CA ARG A 219 -9.69 8.28 8.82
C ARG A 219 -10.29 8.49 10.21
N GLU A 220 -11.46 9.13 10.27
CA GLU A 220 -12.21 9.28 11.50
C GLU A 220 -12.56 7.90 12.10
N LEU A 221 -13.07 6.97 11.29
CA LEU A 221 -13.35 5.61 11.73
C LEU A 221 -12.10 4.92 12.29
N ARG A 222 -10.94 5.04 11.64
CA ARG A 222 -9.67 4.48 12.14
C ARG A 222 -9.33 5.05 13.52
N ASP A 223 -9.46 6.35 13.71
CA ASP A 223 -9.11 6.98 14.98
C ASP A 223 -10.09 6.60 16.09
N VAL A 224 -11.38 6.47 15.78
CA VAL A 224 -12.39 5.90 16.68
C VAL A 224 -12.06 4.43 17.02
N LEU A 225 -11.68 3.62 16.03
CA LEU A 225 -11.32 2.20 16.24
C LEU A 225 -10.08 2.03 17.12
N LYS A 226 -9.09 2.94 17.06
CA LYS A 226 -7.88 2.88 17.91
C LYS A 226 -8.21 3.02 19.40
N VAL A 227 -9.23 3.80 19.74
CA VAL A 227 -9.61 4.11 21.13
C VAL A 227 -10.83 3.32 21.61
N ALA A 228 -11.46 2.55 20.74
CA ALA A 228 -12.67 1.80 21.05
C ALA A 228 -12.38 0.67 22.06
N THR A 229 -13.04 0.72 23.22
CA THR A 229 -12.92 -0.31 24.27
C THR A 229 -14.13 -1.25 24.34
N SER A 230 -15.23 -0.88 23.70
CA SER A 230 -16.47 -1.65 23.68
C SER A 230 -17.29 -1.37 22.42
N SER A 231 -18.14 -2.32 22.05
CA SER A 231 -19.20 -2.11 21.05
C SER A 231 -20.16 -1.01 21.51
N ASN A 232 -20.52 -0.10 20.61
CA ASN A 232 -21.58 0.87 20.82
C ASN A 232 -22.24 1.27 19.49
N ASP A 233 -23.41 1.90 19.58
CA ASP A 233 -24.19 2.28 18.39
C ASP A 233 -23.46 3.32 17.53
N GLN A 234 -22.71 4.24 18.15
CA GLN A 234 -21.95 5.28 17.45
C GLN A 234 -20.86 4.67 16.55
N LEU A 235 -20.10 3.70 17.06
CA LEU A 235 -19.07 2.98 16.30
C LEU A 235 -19.71 2.17 15.17
N THR A 236 -20.84 1.51 15.43
CA THR A 236 -21.58 0.77 14.40
C THR A 236 -22.06 1.72 13.29
N GLN A 237 -22.54 2.91 13.63
CA GLN A 237 -22.91 3.93 12.67
C GLN A 237 -21.70 4.44 11.88
N ALA A 238 -20.57 4.73 12.54
CA ALA A 238 -19.33 5.15 11.89
C ALA A 238 -18.82 4.12 10.87
N ILE A 239 -18.92 2.81 11.19
CA ILE A 239 -18.56 1.74 10.27
C ILE A 239 -19.50 1.71 9.06
N LYS A 240 -20.81 1.91 9.26
CA LYS A 240 -21.82 1.92 8.18
C LYS A 240 -21.73 3.15 7.26
N LEU A 241 -21.11 4.24 7.72
CA LEU A 241 -20.92 5.46 6.92
C LEU A 241 -19.87 5.30 5.81
N VAL A 242 -19.06 4.25 5.86
CA VAL A 242 -18.01 3.97 4.85
C VAL A 242 -18.29 2.66 4.14
N ASP A 243 -17.79 2.48 2.91
CA ASP A 243 -17.91 1.19 2.22
C ASP A 243 -16.98 0.11 2.81
N ALA A 244 -17.20 -1.15 2.43
CA ALA A 244 -16.44 -2.29 2.97
C ALA A 244 -14.93 -2.18 2.75
N ASN A 245 -14.45 -1.59 1.65
CA ASN A 245 -13.02 -1.42 1.41
C ASN A 245 -12.44 -0.34 2.34
N GLN A 246 -13.18 0.75 2.53
CA GLN A 246 -12.81 1.82 3.45
C GLN A 246 -12.84 1.39 4.92
N ALA A 247 -13.79 0.53 5.30
CA ALA A 247 -13.83 -0.10 6.61
C ALA A 247 -12.64 -1.04 6.82
N GLN A 248 -12.29 -1.85 5.80
CA GLN A 248 -11.12 -2.72 5.86
C GLN A 248 -9.82 -1.93 6.06
N LEU A 249 -9.64 -0.85 5.31
CA LEU A 249 -8.46 0.01 5.43
C LEU A 249 -8.35 0.65 6.81
N ALA A 250 -9.46 1.17 7.34
CA ALA A 250 -9.51 1.73 8.69
C ALA A 250 -9.15 0.69 9.75
N MET A 251 -9.71 -0.52 9.66
CA MET A 251 -9.41 -1.66 10.52
C MET A 251 -7.91 -2.01 10.48
N GLU A 252 -7.32 -2.17 9.29
CA GLU A 252 -5.91 -2.53 9.13
C GLU A 252 -4.96 -1.47 9.69
N LYS A 253 -5.27 -0.18 9.46
CA LYS A 253 -4.47 0.94 9.93
C LYS A 253 -4.59 1.13 11.45
N ALA A 254 -5.79 0.96 12.02
CA ALA A 254 -5.98 0.96 13.47
C ALA A 254 -5.20 -0.20 14.12
N TRP A 255 -5.26 -1.41 13.52
CA TRP A 255 -4.52 -2.58 13.99
C TRP A 255 -3.00 -2.38 13.95
N LYS A 256 -2.45 -1.82 12.87
CA LYS A 256 -1.02 -1.51 12.80
C LYS A 256 -0.62 -0.40 13.78
N GLY A 257 -1.43 0.65 13.88
CA GLY A 257 -1.16 1.81 14.73
C GLY A 257 -1.16 1.50 16.24
N THR A 258 -1.81 0.42 16.66
CA THR A 258 -1.86 -0.04 18.07
C THR A 258 -0.90 -1.20 18.37
N ALA A 259 -0.01 -1.56 17.44
CA ALA A 259 0.87 -2.71 17.60
C ALA A 259 1.83 -2.58 18.79
N SER A 260 2.37 -1.39 19.04
CA SER A 260 3.32 -1.14 20.14
C SER A 260 2.70 -1.20 21.53
N SER A 261 1.39 -0.94 21.65
CA SER A 261 0.66 -0.93 22.92
C SER A 261 -0.09 -2.25 23.21
N ARG A 262 -0.08 -3.21 22.28
CA ARG A 262 -0.89 -4.43 22.38
C ARG A 262 -0.29 -5.43 23.37
N THR A 263 -1.08 -5.83 24.37
CA THR A 263 -0.63 -6.75 25.42
C THR A 263 -1.07 -8.19 25.21
N TRP A 264 -2.01 -8.43 24.29
CA TRP A 264 -2.59 -9.74 23.96
C TRP A 264 -3.34 -10.38 25.13
N LYS A 265 -3.94 -9.58 26.02
CA LYS A 265 -4.62 -10.08 27.22
C LYS A 265 -6.07 -9.61 27.34
N SER A 266 -6.36 -8.43 26.83
CA SER A 266 -7.64 -7.77 27.04
C SER A 266 -8.52 -7.83 25.80
N LYS A 267 -9.84 -7.84 26.03
CA LYS A 267 -10.86 -8.00 24.98
C LYS A 267 -11.03 -6.74 24.11
N ASP A 268 -10.77 -5.58 24.68
CA ASP A 268 -10.82 -4.27 24.01
C ASP A 268 -9.86 -4.20 22.82
N GLU A 269 -8.68 -4.82 22.94
CA GLU A 269 -7.67 -4.88 21.87
C GLU A 269 -8.20 -5.50 20.56
N LEU A 270 -9.27 -6.31 20.63
CA LEU A 270 -9.86 -6.98 19.47
C LEU A 270 -11.08 -6.28 18.90
N ILE A 271 -11.61 -5.26 19.58
CA ILE A 271 -12.81 -4.51 19.13
C ILE A 271 -12.59 -3.95 17.72
N MET A 272 -11.39 -3.44 17.45
CA MET A 272 -11.05 -2.88 16.14
C MET A 272 -11.10 -3.90 14.98
N LEU A 273 -10.93 -5.20 15.26
CA LEU A 273 -11.06 -6.27 14.26
C LEU A 273 -12.48 -6.82 14.19
N ILE A 274 -13.16 -6.92 15.34
CA ILE A 274 -14.45 -7.59 15.45
C ILE A 274 -15.60 -6.73 14.94
N GLU A 275 -15.66 -5.46 15.35
CA GLU A 275 -16.80 -4.60 15.01
C GLU A 275 -16.95 -4.37 13.50
N PRO A 276 -15.87 -4.12 12.72
CA PRO A 276 -15.98 -4.06 11.27
C PRO A 276 -16.49 -5.36 10.63
N CYS A 277 -16.13 -6.53 11.19
CA CYS A 277 -16.59 -7.83 10.69
C CYS A 277 -18.07 -8.09 10.96
N LYS A 278 -18.64 -7.53 12.03
CA LYS A 278 -20.09 -7.62 12.29
C LYS A 278 -20.93 -6.88 11.25
N VAL A 279 -20.43 -5.73 10.77
CA VAL A 279 -21.09 -4.95 9.71
C VAL A 279 -20.79 -5.54 8.33
N TYR A 280 -19.53 -5.94 8.09
CA TYR A 280 -19.06 -6.50 6.83
C TYR A 280 -18.41 -7.88 7.05
N PRO A 281 -19.19 -8.98 7.05
CA PRO A 281 -18.68 -10.33 7.31
C PRO A 281 -17.53 -10.78 6.39
N ALA A 282 -17.46 -10.24 5.17
CA ALA A 282 -16.38 -10.52 4.21
C ALA A 282 -14.99 -10.11 4.75
N LEU A 283 -14.91 -9.17 5.69
CA LEU A 283 -13.66 -8.72 6.30
C LEU A 283 -13.05 -9.76 7.24
N GLY A 284 -13.82 -10.77 7.67
CA GLY A 284 -13.39 -11.79 8.62
C GLY A 284 -12.13 -12.54 8.18
N LYS A 285 -11.97 -12.81 6.87
CA LYS A 285 -10.75 -13.44 6.33
C LYS A 285 -9.51 -12.59 6.59
N ARG A 286 -9.64 -11.26 6.45
CA ARG A 286 -8.53 -10.33 6.67
C ARG A 286 -8.23 -10.18 8.15
N ALA A 287 -9.26 -10.07 9.00
CA ALA A 287 -9.11 -10.05 10.45
C ALA A 287 -8.42 -11.33 10.97
N ALA A 288 -8.79 -12.50 10.43
CA ALA A 288 -8.14 -13.78 10.73
C ALA A 288 -6.64 -13.78 10.37
N ALA A 289 -6.29 -13.24 9.20
CA ALA A 289 -4.88 -13.13 8.79
C ALA A 289 -4.08 -12.22 9.71
N LEU A 290 -4.66 -11.11 10.19
CA LEU A 290 -4.01 -10.16 11.10
C LEU A 290 -3.80 -10.76 12.50
N ILE A 291 -4.82 -11.43 13.04
CA ILE A 291 -4.73 -12.03 14.38
C ILE A 291 -3.78 -13.24 14.38
N ARG A 292 -3.63 -13.95 13.25
CA ARG A 292 -2.66 -15.06 13.12
C ARG A 292 -1.21 -14.64 13.34
N LEU A 293 -0.87 -13.37 13.12
CA LEU A 293 0.47 -12.81 13.36
C LEU A 293 0.79 -12.61 14.86
N ALA A 294 -0.13 -12.98 15.76
CA ALA A 294 0.08 -12.83 17.19
C ALA A 294 1.27 -13.68 17.71
N PRO A 295 2.11 -13.12 18.59
CA PRO A 295 3.14 -13.88 19.27
C PRO A 295 2.49 -14.87 20.25
N ALA A 296 2.53 -16.16 19.91
CA ALA A 296 1.88 -17.26 20.65
C ALA A 296 2.15 -17.26 22.17
N LYS A 297 3.36 -16.87 22.58
CA LYS A 297 3.79 -16.79 23.99
C LYS A 297 3.09 -15.68 24.79
N MET A 298 2.56 -14.64 24.13
CA MET A 298 1.92 -13.51 24.80
C MET A 298 0.40 -13.67 24.95
N LEU A 299 -0.19 -14.67 24.30
CA LEU A 299 -1.65 -14.85 24.26
C LEU A 299 -2.23 -15.17 25.64
N GLY A 300 -3.02 -14.25 26.19
CA GLY A 300 -3.79 -14.42 27.41
C GLY A 300 -5.22 -14.95 27.17
N PRO A 301 -5.89 -15.50 28.20
CA PRO A 301 -7.23 -16.08 28.06
C PRO A 301 -8.35 -15.02 27.93
N GLY A 302 -8.10 -13.76 28.28
CA GLY A 302 -9.16 -12.75 28.50
C GLY A 302 -9.93 -12.33 27.24
N PHE A 303 -9.30 -12.37 26.06
CA PHE A 303 -9.95 -12.00 24.80
C PHE A 303 -10.58 -13.21 24.07
N ILE A 304 -10.26 -14.43 24.49
CA ILE A 304 -10.64 -15.67 23.79
C ILE A 304 -12.15 -15.87 23.69
N PRO A 305 -12.97 -15.60 24.73
CA PRO A 305 -14.43 -15.74 24.61
C PRO A 305 -15.02 -14.83 23.53
N LEU A 306 -14.51 -13.61 23.42
CA LEU A 306 -14.95 -12.65 22.40
C LEU A 306 -14.57 -13.12 21.00
N LEU A 307 -13.34 -13.61 20.84
CA LEU A 307 -12.85 -14.12 19.56
C LEU A 307 -13.58 -15.40 19.14
N GLY A 308 -13.88 -16.32 20.06
CA GLY A 308 -14.55 -17.59 19.75
C GLY A 308 -16.03 -17.46 19.37
N ALA A 309 -16.67 -16.34 19.67
CA ALA A 309 -18.00 -16.01 19.16
C ALA A 309 -17.99 -15.73 17.63
N GLU A 310 -16.82 -15.42 17.08
CA GLU A 310 -16.64 -15.04 15.68
C GLU A 310 -16.23 -16.23 14.81
N LEU A 311 -17.09 -16.65 13.87
CA LEU A 311 -16.84 -17.82 13.01
C LEU A 311 -15.54 -17.73 12.20
N TRP A 312 -15.15 -16.51 11.79
CA TRP A 312 -13.94 -16.30 11.00
C TRP A 312 -12.64 -16.57 11.80
N SER A 313 -12.71 -16.66 13.12
CA SER A 313 -11.54 -16.86 13.97
C SER A 313 -11.23 -18.32 14.28
N HIS A 314 -12.20 -19.24 14.06
CA HIS A 314 -12.15 -20.62 14.55
C HIS A 314 -10.95 -21.43 14.06
N GLU A 315 -10.55 -21.23 12.80
CA GLU A 315 -9.34 -21.85 12.25
C GLU A 315 -8.08 -21.38 12.99
N THR A 316 -7.98 -20.09 13.29
CA THR A 316 -6.83 -19.52 14.02
C THR A 316 -6.81 -19.98 15.47
N LEU A 317 -7.98 -20.07 16.11
CA LEU A 317 -8.12 -20.63 17.46
C LEU A 317 -7.69 -22.10 17.50
N THR A 318 -8.05 -22.89 16.49
CA THR A 318 -7.67 -24.31 16.39
C THR A 318 -6.16 -24.43 16.23
N MET A 319 -5.55 -23.63 15.35
CA MET A 319 -4.09 -23.56 15.19
C MET A 319 -3.36 -23.25 16.51
N TRP A 320 -3.90 -22.34 17.34
CA TRP A 320 -3.32 -22.02 18.64
C TRP A 320 -3.47 -23.13 19.70
N LEU A 321 -4.46 -24.03 19.57
CA LEU A 321 -4.54 -25.20 20.44
C LEU A 321 -3.35 -26.15 20.19
N ASP A 322 -2.94 -26.28 18.93
CA ASP A 322 -1.85 -27.16 18.52
C ASP A 322 -0.46 -26.55 18.79
N ASP A 323 -0.35 -25.22 18.92
CA ASP A 323 0.92 -24.54 19.17
C ASP A 323 1.43 -24.78 20.62
N PRO A 324 2.61 -25.38 20.82
CA PRO A 324 3.16 -25.66 22.15
C PRO A 324 3.53 -24.39 22.93
N SER A 325 3.70 -23.26 22.26
CA SER A 325 4.07 -21.97 22.87
C SER A 325 2.90 -21.27 23.55
N VAL A 326 1.66 -21.70 23.28
CA VAL A 326 0.45 -21.12 23.87
C VAL A 326 0.23 -21.67 25.28
N GLY A 327 0.04 -20.79 26.25
CA GLY A 327 -0.16 -21.16 27.66
C GLY A 327 -1.41 -22.01 27.89
N LYS A 328 -1.33 -22.96 28.84
CA LYS A 328 -2.44 -23.83 29.25
C LYS A 328 -3.74 -23.08 29.62
N PRO A 329 -3.71 -21.94 30.35
CA PRO A 329 -4.92 -21.16 30.63
C PRO A 329 -5.63 -20.69 29.36
N THR A 330 -4.86 -20.24 28.37
CA THR A 330 -5.38 -19.79 27.06
C THR A 330 -5.96 -20.95 26.26
N LYS A 331 -5.28 -22.11 26.22
CA LYS A 331 -5.82 -23.32 25.57
C LYS A 331 -7.15 -23.79 26.16
N ASN A 332 -7.28 -23.73 27.49
CA ASN A 332 -8.54 -24.04 28.17
C ASN A 332 -9.66 -23.08 27.75
N ALA A 333 -9.36 -21.78 27.69
CA ALA A 333 -10.32 -20.77 27.22
C ALA A 333 -10.72 -21.00 25.76
N ILE A 334 -9.78 -21.38 24.89
CA ILE A 334 -10.07 -21.68 23.47
C ILE A 334 -11.03 -22.87 23.37
N THR A 335 -10.74 -23.95 24.11
CA THR A 335 -11.58 -25.15 24.13
C THR A 335 -12.99 -24.84 24.64
N ALA A 336 -13.12 -24.00 25.66
CA ALA A 336 -14.40 -23.56 26.16
C ALA A 336 -15.16 -22.74 25.11
N ALA A 337 -14.48 -21.79 24.46
CA ALA A 337 -15.09 -20.91 23.46
C ALA A 337 -15.58 -21.66 22.22
N LEU A 338 -14.79 -22.60 21.69
CA LEU A 338 -15.18 -23.44 20.55
C LEU A 338 -16.35 -24.38 20.87
N LYS A 339 -16.49 -24.83 22.13
CA LYS A 339 -17.63 -25.63 22.59
C LYS A 339 -18.91 -24.81 22.72
N SER A 340 -18.80 -23.55 23.12
CA SER A 340 -19.93 -22.63 23.27
C SER A 340 -20.40 -21.98 21.97
N ALA A 341 -19.65 -22.13 20.87
CA ALA A 341 -20.01 -21.52 19.60
C ALA A 341 -21.29 -22.16 19.01
N PRO A 342 -22.21 -21.37 18.44
CA PRO A 342 -23.42 -21.90 17.82
C PRO A 342 -23.05 -22.82 16.66
N ARG A 343 -23.49 -24.08 16.71
CA ARG A 343 -23.30 -25.02 15.58
C ARG A 343 -24.00 -24.46 14.35
N PRO A 344 -23.39 -24.50 13.16
CA PRO A 344 -24.10 -24.17 11.93
C PRO A 344 -25.32 -25.09 11.81
N ALA A 345 -26.49 -24.49 11.57
CA ALA A 345 -27.72 -25.24 11.35
C ALA A 345 -27.46 -26.30 10.28
N GLN A 346 -27.54 -27.58 10.65
CA GLN A 346 -27.61 -28.65 9.68
C GLN A 346 -28.78 -28.32 8.75
N ARG A 347 -28.48 -28.12 7.46
CA ARG A 347 -29.49 -28.22 6.40
C ARG A 347 -30.05 -29.64 6.50
N ASN A 348 -31.13 -29.80 7.26
CA ASN A 348 -31.96 -30.99 7.17
C ASN A 348 -32.48 -31.05 5.75
N GLY A 349 -32.05 -32.07 5.02
CA GLY A 349 -32.71 -32.45 3.78
C GLY A 349 -34.15 -32.84 4.06
N ILE A 350 -35.05 -32.37 3.20
CA ILE A 350 -35.93 -33.15 2.33
C ILE A 350 -36.16 -32.29 1.09
#